data_AF-A0A6G0N9C1-F1
#
_entry.id   AF-A0A6G0N9C1-F1
#
_cell.length_a   1.000
_cell.length_b   1.000
_cell.length_c   1.000
_cell.angle_alpha   90.00
_cell.angle_beta   90.00
_cell.angle_gamma   90.00
#
_symmetry.space_group_name_H-M   'P 1'
#
loop_
_entity.id
_entity.type
_entity.pdbx_description
1 polymer ?
#
loop_
_entity_poly.entity_id
_entity_poly.type
_entity_poly.pdbx_seq_one_letter_code
_entity_poly.pdbx_strand_id
1 'polypeptide(L)'
;MFNVEKLKKSMGDRLYAQTLMKRWKRHGYDITKLKAKLNKSELVRDPRLNDLYHTYAAWFNTLDDKIAAADKALFVKADLDNAVKDSSAAKALFRQWKTGNFEPNDVFKKLVPSGLKSDDAHYDKLYRNDISWLNVHYPDKATKALARESDLVKESMLLAARTDEAYRERLFRAWKTNGYSEKRLGEILGNTVGNRHNLLTKKYKTWLDTHFPRKVTTTRS
;
A
#
# COMPACT_ATOMS: atom_id res chain seq x y z
N MET A 1 2.15 9.78 10.38
CA MET A 1 2.52 9.07 11.63
C MET A 1 2.15 9.84 12.90
N PHE A 2 2.01 11.17 12.84
CA PHE A 2 1.79 12.04 14.01
C PHE A 2 0.38 12.65 14.08
N ASN A 3 -0.62 12.05 13.43
CA ASN A 3 -1.98 12.56 13.56
C ASN A 3 -2.53 12.24 14.97
N VAL A 4 -3.49 13.04 15.42
CA VAL A 4 -4.04 12.96 16.78
C VAL A 4 -4.59 11.57 17.10
N GLU A 5 -5.33 10.95 16.19
CA GLU A 5 -5.91 9.62 16.37
C GLU A 5 -4.86 8.54 16.64
N LYS A 6 -3.78 8.52 15.86
CA LYS A 6 -2.69 7.54 16.00
C LYS A 6 -1.94 7.77 17.31
N LEU A 7 -1.71 9.01 17.69
CA LEU A 7 -1.07 9.35 18.97
C LEU A 7 -1.95 8.91 20.15
N LYS A 8 -3.26 9.23 20.13
CA LYS A 8 -4.22 8.75 21.13
C LYS A 8 -4.22 7.23 21.25
N LYS A 9 -4.22 6.51 20.13
CA LYS A 9 -4.15 5.05 20.14
C LYS A 9 -2.83 4.55 20.77
N SER A 10 -1.68 5.12 20.41
CA SER A 10 -0.41 4.71 21.02
C SER A 10 -0.30 5.03 22.52
N MET A 11 -1.02 6.03 23.01
CA MET A 11 -1.06 6.35 24.45
C MET A 11 -1.90 5.33 25.27
N GLY A 12 -2.80 4.59 24.62
CA GLY A 12 -3.67 3.59 25.28
C GLY A 12 -3.35 2.14 24.94
N ASP A 13 -2.55 1.87 23.91
CA ASP A 13 -2.23 0.53 23.43
C ASP A 13 -0.71 0.37 23.28
N ARG A 14 -0.13 -0.43 24.18
CA ARG A 14 1.32 -0.68 24.23
C ARG A 14 1.85 -1.34 22.96
N LEU A 15 1.12 -2.27 22.35
CA LEU A 15 1.57 -2.94 21.13
C LEU A 15 1.54 -1.98 19.94
N TYR A 16 0.51 -1.14 19.88
CA TYR A 16 0.44 -0.07 18.89
C TYR A 16 1.55 0.96 19.09
N ALA A 17 1.86 1.35 20.33
CA ALA A 17 2.96 2.25 20.67
C ALA A 17 4.30 1.73 20.14
N GLN A 18 4.63 0.47 20.42
CA GLN A 18 5.87 -0.15 19.93
C GLN A 18 5.95 -0.16 18.41
N THR A 19 4.82 -0.46 17.75
CA THR A 19 4.74 -0.43 16.29
C THR A 19 4.98 0.99 15.75
N LEU A 20 4.42 2.00 16.39
CA LEU A 20 4.60 3.40 16.00
C LEU A 20 6.04 3.89 16.23
N MET A 21 6.67 3.50 17.34
CA MET A 21 8.07 3.80 17.66
C MET A 21 9.05 3.22 16.64
N LYS A 22 8.88 1.93 16.28
CA LYS A 22 9.69 1.30 15.22
C LYS A 22 9.58 2.07 13.91
N ARG A 23 8.39 2.57 13.56
CA ARG A 23 8.18 3.40 12.36
C ARG A 23 8.91 4.73 12.45
N TRP A 24 8.82 5.44 13.58
CA TRP A 24 9.57 6.69 13.77
C TRP A 24 11.06 6.50 13.54
N LYS A 25 11.65 5.45 14.13
CA LYS A 25 13.06 5.13 13.93
C LYS A 25 13.39 4.82 12.47
N ARG A 26 12.60 3.97 11.78
CA ARG A 26 12.79 3.66 10.34
C ARG A 26 12.74 4.91 9.46
N HIS A 27 11.91 5.88 9.80
CA HIS A 27 11.81 7.15 9.07
C HIS A 27 12.75 8.25 9.59
N GLY A 28 13.79 7.88 10.35
CA GLY A 28 14.88 8.80 10.74
C GLY A 28 14.51 9.82 11.81
N TYR A 29 13.46 9.57 12.59
CA TYR A 29 13.13 10.42 13.74
C TYR A 29 14.01 10.05 14.93
N ASP A 30 15.14 10.74 15.06
CA ASP A 30 15.90 10.76 16.31
C ASP A 30 15.09 11.41 17.46
N ILE A 31 15.62 11.31 18.68
CA ILE A 31 14.95 11.81 19.89
C ILE A 31 14.60 13.30 19.74
N THR A 32 15.50 14.10 19.18
CA THR A 32 15.33 15.54 18.98
C THR A 32 14.22 15.84 17.97
N LYS A 33 14.27 15.22 16.77
CA LYS A 33 13.25 15.37 15.74
C LYS A 33 11.89 14.89 16.22
N LEU A 34 11.86 13.79 16.99
CA LEU A 34 10.62 13.29 17.57
C LEU A 34 10.03 14.31 18.54
N LYS A 35 10.81 14.82 19.49
CA LYS A 35 10.32 15.81 20.46
C LYS A 35 9.79 17.05 19.78
N ALA A 36 10.52 17.58 18.80
CA ALA A 36 10.09 18.73 18.00
C ALA A 36 8.76 18.46 17.27
N LYS A 37 8.52 17.23 16.80
CA LYS A 37 7.27 16.85 16.14
C LYS A 37 6.11 16.70 17.12
N LEU A 38 6.34 16.09 18.29
CA LEU A 38 5.33 15.92 19.33
C LEU A 38 4.92 17.26 19.96
N ASN A 39 5.86 18.20 20.12
CA ASN A 39 5.57 19.55 20.64
C ASN A 39 4.65 20.37 19.73
N LYS A 40 4.55 20.01 18.44
CA LYS A 40 3.61 20.63 17.48
C LYS A 40 2.23 19.96 17.47
N SER A 41 2.01 18.93 18.31
CA SER A 41 0.73 18.25 18.41
C SER A 41 -0.23 19.01 19.32
N GLU A 42 -1.53 18.95 19.00
CA GLU A 42 -2.61 19.40 19.88
C GLU A 42 -2.60 18.66 21.23
N LEU A 43 -1.94 17.50 21.31
CA LEU A 43 -1.84 16.67 22.51
C LEU A 43 -0.63 17.01 23.39
N VAL A 44 0.10 18.09 23.12
CA VAL A 44 1.36 18.42 23.83
C VAL A 44 1.21 18.53 25.35
N ARG A 45 0.01 18.88 25.83
CA ARG A 45 -0.32 18.97 27.26
C ARG A 45 -0.82 17.66 27.88
N ASP A 46 -1.05 16.61 27.09
CA ASP A 46 -1.44 15.30 27.61
C ASP A 46 -0.20 14.59 28.19
N PRO A 47 -0.17 14.28 29.49
CA PRO A 47 1.01 13.67 30.13
C PRO A 47 1.38 12.32 29.49
N ARG A 48 0.40 11.57 28.97
CA ARG A 48 0.65 10.29 28.31
C ARG A 48 1.44 10.45 27.01
N LEU A 49 1.38 11.61 26.36
CA LEU A 49 2.21 11.89 25.18
C LEU A 49 3.68 12.05 25.57
N ASN A 50 3.93 12.64 26.76
CA ASN A 50 5.27 12.75 27.30
C ASN A 50 5.82 11.37 27.71
N ASP A 51 4.99 10.52 28.30
CA ASP A 51 5.37 9.12 28.61
C ASP A 51 5.72 8.33 27.36
N LEU A 52 4.95 8.51 26.28
CA LEU A 52 5.23 7.90 24.97
C LEU A 52 6.59 8.35 24.42
N TYR A 53 6.92 9.65 24.56
CA TYR A 53 8.24 10.18 24.20
C TYR A 53 9.36 9.57 25.04
N HIS A 54 9.23 9.53 26.36
CA HIS A 54 10.25 8.98 27.24
C HIS A 54 10.46 7.47 27.01
N THR A 55 9.39 6.73 26.75
CA THR A 55 9.47 5.32 26.36
C THR A 55 10.26 5.15 25.07
N TYR A 56 10.00 5.99 24.06
CA TYR A 56 10.79 5.96 22.83
C TYR A 56 12.26 6.31 23.07
N ALA A 57 12.55 7.35 23.85
CA ALA A 57 13.91 7.78 24.15
C ALA A 57 14.71 6.68 24.85
N ALA A 58 14.11 6.00 25.83
CA ALA A 58 14.73 4.86 26.51
C ALA A 58 15.01 3.69 25.55
N TRP A 59 14.13 3.50 24.55
CA TRP A 59 14.26 2.42 23.58
C TRP A 59 15.15 2.75 22.39
N PHE A 60 15.42 4.03 22.11
CA PHE A 60 15.97 4.53 20.84
C PHE A 60 17.27 3.84 20.40
N ASN A 61 18.17 3.57 21.35
CA ASN A 61 19.46 2.92 21.09
C ASN A 61 19.36 1.39 21.09
N THR A 62 18.31 0.81 21.67
CA THR A 62 18.07 -0.65 21.70
C THR A 62 17.20 -1.13 20.54
N LEU A 63 16.64 -0.19 19.76
CA LEU A 63 15.69 -0.47 18.70
C LEU A 63 16.35 -0.93 17.41
N ASP A 64 17.61 -0.58 17.15
CA ASP A 64 18.26 -0.87 15.88
C ASP A 64 18.35 -2.38 15.61
N ASP A 65 18.81 -3.18 16.58
CA ASP A 65 18.87 -4.65 16.44
C ASP A 65 17.48 -5.28 16.34
N LYS A 66 16.52 -4.79 17.13
CA LYS A 66 15.13 -5.29 17.13
C LYS A 66 14.40 -4.97 15.83
N ILE A 67 14.68 -3.81 15.23
CA ILE A 67 14.13 -3.42 13.93
C ILE A 67 14.82 -4.22 12.83
N ALA A 68 16.15 -4.36 12.87
CA ALA A 68 16.88 -5.13 11.88
C ALA A 68 16.42 -6.59 11.84
N ALA A 69 16.24 -7.24 12.99
CA ALA A 69 15.73 -8.60 13.08
C ALA A 69 14.29 -8.73 12.55
N ALA A 70 13.39 -7.82 12.95
CA ALA A 70 12.00 -7.83 12.49
C ALA A 70 11.87 -7.52 10.99
N ASP A 71 12.68 -6.61 10.46
CA ASP A 71 12.76 -6.31 9.04
C ASP A 71 13.29 -7.52 8.28
N LYS A 72 14.39 -8.14 8.75
CA LYS A 72 14.99 -9.31 8.10
C LYS A 72 13.98 -10.46 7.98
N ALA A 73 13.15 -10.68 8.99
CA ALA A 73 12.10 -11.69 8.98
C ALA A 73 11.00 -11.43 7.92
N LEU A 74 10.83 -10.20 7.44
CA LEU A 74 9.81 -9.82 6.44
C LEU A 74 10.34 -9.80 5.00
N PHE A 75 11.64 -10.02 4.81
CA PHE A 75 12.31 -10.00 3.51
C PHE A 75 13.20 -11.25 3.32
N VAL A 76 12.80 -12.37 3.93
CA VAL A 76 13.47 -13.66 3.77
C VAL A 76 13.30 -14.15 2.33
N LYS A 77 14.42 -14.50 1.67
CA LYS A 77 14.43 -14.89 0.25
C LYS A 77 13.43 -16.01 -0.09
N ALA A 78 13.34 -17.04 0.75
CA ALA A 78 12.40 -18.14 0.54
C ALA A 78 10.94 -17.67 0.53
N ASP A 79 10.56 -16.76 1.41
CA ASP A 79 9.21 -16.19 1.47
C ASP A 79 8.94 -15.27 0.28
N LEU A 80 9.93 -14.49 -0.14
CA LEU A 80 9.85 -13.66 -1.35
C LEU A 80 9.67 -14.53 -2.60
N ASP A 81 10.45 -15.60 -2.74
CA ASP A 81 10.37 -16.55 -3.86
C ASP A 81 9.02 -17.27 -3.89
N ASN A 82 8.47 -17.61 -2.71
CA ASN A 82 7.13 -18.18 -2.60
C ASN A 82 6.05 -17.16 -2.99
N ALA A 83 6.15 -15.91 -2.51
CA ALA A 83 5.23 -14.83 -2.84
C ALA A 83 5.24 -14.47 -4.34
N VAL A 84 6.36 -14.61 -5.03
CA VAL A 84 6.41 -14.45 -6.51
C VAL A 84 5.55 -15.49 -7.22
N LYS A 85 5.50 -16.72 -6.71
CA LYS A 85 4.84 -17.87 -7.34
C LYS A 85 3.38 -18.03 -6.91
N ASP A 86 3.06 -17.64 -5.68
CA ASP A 86 1.73 -17.81 -5.08
C ASP A 86 1.10 -16.47 -4.68
N SER A 87 -0.05 -16.17 -5.28
CA SER A 87 -0.76 -14.91 -5.05
C SER A 87 -1.40 -14.79 -3.65
N SER A 88 -1.64 -15.90 -2.95
CA SER A 88 -2.11 -15.87 -1.56
C SER A 88 -0.95 -15.57 -0.60
N ALA A 89 0.21 -16.18 -0.84
CA ALA A 89 1.46 -15.87 -0.12
C ALA A 89 1.85 -14.40 -0.31
N ALA A 90 1.79 -13.89 -1.54
CA ALA A 90 2.01 -12.48 -1.84
C ALA A 90 1.11 -11.55 -1.01
N LYS A 91 -0.21 -11.81 -1.01
CA LYS A 91 -1.17 -11.00 -0.24
C LYS A 91 -0.94 -11.08 1.26
N ALA A 92 -0.49 -12.22 1.79
CA ALA A 92 -0.12 -12.33 3.20
C ALA A 92 1.09 -11.44 3.51
N LEU A 93 2.10 -11.46 2.65
CA LEU A 93 3.29 -10.64 2.77
C LEU A 93 2.98 -9.14 2.66
N PHE A 94 2.14 -8.72 1.71
CA PHE A 94 1.72 -7.31 1.56
C PHE A 94 1.01 -6.79 2.81
N ARG A 95 0.15 -7.62 3.44
CA ARG A 95 -0.48 -7.27 4.72
C ARG A 95 0.56 -7.10 5.82
N GLN A 96 1.57 -7.97 5.88
CA GLN A 96 2.65 -7.86 6.86
C GLN A 96 3.49 -6.61 6.64
N TRP A 97 3.88 -6.31 5.39
CA TRP A 97 4.58 -5.07 5.03
C TRP A 97 3.74 -3.84 5.40
N LYS A 98 2.44 -3.82 5.08
CA LYS A 98 1.58 -2.70 5.46
C LYS A 98 1.38 -2.57 6.97
N THR A 99 1.28 -3.68 7.69
CA THR A 99 1.20 -3.71 9.17
C THR A 99 2.51 -3.22 9.80
N GLY A 100 3.64 -3.64 9.22
CA GLY A 100 4.97 -3.12 9.52
C GLY A 100 5.15 -1.65 9.11
N ASN A 101 4.23 -1.12 8.30
CA ASN A 101 4.22 0.23 7.69
C ASN A 101 5.50 0.51 6.91
N PHE A 102 5.87 -0.47 6.09
CA PHE A 102 6.72 -0.22 4.95
C PHE A 102 5.88 0.50 3.90
N GLU A 103 6.33 1.68 3.49
CA GLU A 103 5.80 2.32 2.29
C GLU A 103 6.48 1.72 1.05
N PRO A 104 5.94 1.90 -0.17
CA PRO A 104 6.50 1.28 -1.37
C PRO A 104 8.00 1.52 -1.54
N ASN A 105 8.48 2.74 -1.26
CA ASN A 105 9.92 3.03 -1.34
C ASN A 105 10.75 2.25 -0.31
N ASP A 106 10.20 1.94 0.87
CA ASP A 106 10.89 1.12 1.88
C ASP A 106 10.96 -0.34 1.42
N VAL A 107 9.85 -0.87 0.88
CA VAL A 107 9.79 -2.22 0.29
C VAL A 107 10.81 -2.35 -0.85
N PHE A 108 10.81 -1.39 -1.77
CA PHE A 108 11.74 -1.37 -2.89
C PHE A 108 13.20 -1.43 -2.42
N LYS A 109 13.60 -0.55 -1.48
CA LYS A 109 14.96 -0.54 -0.92
C LYS A 109 15.37 -1.86 -0.27
N LYS A 110 14.41 -2.60 0.30
CA LYS A 110 14.67 -3.92 0.92
C LYS A 110 14.73 -5.05 -0.10
N LEU A 111 14.01 -4.94 -1.22
CA LEU A 111 14.05 -5.93 -2.30
C LEU A 111 15.34 -5.83 -3.14
N VAL A 112 15.94 -4.63 -3.27
CA VAL A 112 17.19 -4.42 -4.03
C VAL A 112 18.33 -5.35 -3.56
N PRO A 113 18.71 -5.40 -2.27
CA PRO A 113 19.74 -6.32 -1.78
C PRO A 113 19.38 -7.80 -1.93
N SER A 114 18.10 -8.14 -1.95
CA SER A 114 17.62 -9.52 -2.07
C SER A 114 17.69 -10.06 -3.50
N GLY A 115 18.05 -9.24 -4.48
CA GLY A 115 18.19 -9.63 -5.88
C GLY A 115 17.34 -8.83 -6.86
N LEU A 116 16.62 -7.79 -6.41
CA LEU A 116 15.98 -6.85 -7.32
C LEU A 116 17.05 -6.00 -8.02
N LYS A 117 17.65 -6.57 -9.07
CA LYS A 117 18.43 -5.82 -10.05
C LYS A 117 17.45 -5.19 -11.04
N SER A 118 17.87 -4.11 -11.71
CA SER A 118 17.04 -3.39 -12.69
C SER A 118 16.56 -4.25 -13.87
N ASP A 119 17.09 -5.47 -14.00
CA ASP A 119 16.83 -6.48 -15.03
C ASP A 119 16.19 -7.78 -14.50
N ASP A 120 16.03 -7.98 -13.18
CA ASP A 120 15.36 -9.17 -12.63
C ASP A 120 13.84 -8.94 -12.48
N ALA A 121 13.10 -9.41 -13.49
CA ALA A 121 11.66 -9.19 -13.64
C ALA A 121 10.80 -9.75 -12.49
N HIS A 122 11.32 -10.64 -11.65
CA HIS A 122 10.53 -11.41 -10.70
C HIS A 122 10.15 -10.60 -9.45
N TYR A 123 11.11 -9.93 -8.82
CA TYR A 123 10.81 -9.06 -7.66
C TYR A 123 10.26 -7.69 -8.07
N ASP A 124 10.57 -7.20 -9.28
CA ASP A 124 9.88 -6.04 -9.85
C ASP A 124 8.37 -6.31 -9.98
N LYS A 125 8.00 -7.49 -10.49
CA LYS A 125 6.60 -7.92 -10.53
C LYS A 125 5.96 -8.01 -9.13
N LEU A 126 6.66 -8.57 -8.14
CA LEU A 126 6.17 -8.63 -6.76
C LEU A 126 5.94 -7.23 -6.18
N TYR A 127 6.87 -6.30 -6.41
CA TYR A 127 6.78 -4.90 -5.99
C TYR A 127 5.60 -4.18 -6.67
N ARG A 128 5.43 -4.33 -7.98
CA ARG A 128 4.26 -3.79 -8.70
C ARG A 128 2.95 -4.35 -8.15
N ASN A 129 2.90 -5.65 -7.84
CA ASN A 129 1.73 -6.27 -7.23
C ASN A 129 1.43 -5.71 -5.82
N ASP A 130 2.46 -5.42 -5.01
CA ASP A 130 2.28 -4.75 -3.72
C ASP A 130 1.68 -3.35 -3.89
N ILE A 131 2.24 -2.53 -4.78
CA ILE A 131 1.68 -1.20 -5.11
C ILE A 131 0.21 -1.31 -5.51
N SER A 132 -0.11 -2.26 -6.39
CA SER A 132 -1.47 -2.53 -6.86
C SER A 132 -2.42 -2.84 -5.71
N TRP A 133 -1.98 -3.74 -4.84
CA TRP A 133 -2.73 -4.17 -3.68
C TRP A 133 -2.95 -3.01 -2.70
N LEU A 134 -1.91 -2.22 -2.42
CA LEU A 134 -1.99 -1.02 -1.59
C LEU A 134 -2.95 0.02 -2.19
N ASN A 135 -2.94 0.22 -3.50
CA ASN A 135 -3.82 1.17 -4.17
C ASN A 135 -5.31 0.80 -4.10
N VAL A 136 -5.63 -0.49 -3.96
CA VAL A 136 -7.02 -0.97 -3.81
C VAL A 136 -7.44 -1.02 -2.35
N HIS A 137 -6.57 -1.51 -1.45
CA HIS A 137 -6.94 -1.70 -0.04
C HIS A 137 -6.65 -0.48 0.85
N TYR A 138 -5.73 0.39 0.43
CA TYR A 138 -5.35 1.62 1.12
C TYR A 138 -5.29 2.83 0.16
N PRO A 139 -6.37 3.11 -0.60
CA PRO A 139 -6.38 4.19 -1.58
C PRO A 139 -6.14 5.57 -0.96
N ASP A 140 -5.57 6.47 -1.76
CA ASP A 140 -5.47 7.88 -1.41
C ASP A 140 -6.86 8.55 -1.29
N LYS A 141 -6.89 9.79 -0.78
CA LYS A 141 -8.15 10.51 -0.52
C LYS A 141 -8.96 10.73 -1.80
N ALA A 142 -8.32 10.99 -2.93
CA ALA A 142 -9.00 11.23 -4.20
C ALA A 142 -9.61 9.95 -4.75
N THR A 143 -8.88 8.83 -4.73
CA THR A 143 -9.43 7.52 -5.09
C THR A 143 -10.56 7.09 -4.16
N LYS A 144 -10.44 7.36 -2.84
CA LYS A 144 -11.54 7.11 -1.88
C LYS A 144 -12.78 7.93 -2.17
N ALA A 145 -12.61 9.21 -2.53
CA ALA A 145 -13.74 10.07 -2.89
C ALA A 145 -14.41 9.56 -4.16
N LEU A 146 -13.62 9.25 -5.20
CA LEU A 146 -14.12 8.70 -6.45
C LEU A 146 -14.86 7.38 -6.22
N ALA A 147 -14.30 6.45 -5.44
CA ALA A 147 -14.92 5.15 -5.14
C ALA A 147 -16.25 5.22 -4.36
N ARG A 148 -16.61 6.38 -3.80
CA ARG A 148 -17.88 6.64 -3.12
C ARG A 148 -18.95 7.26 -4.04
N GLU A 149 -18.59 7.63 -5.27
CA GLU A 149 -19.55 8.09 -6.26
C GLU A 149 -20.61 7.01 -6.50
N SER A 150 -21.87 7.42 -6.57
CA SER A 150 -23.01 6.52 -6.78
C SER A 150 -22.98 5.84 -8.15
N ASP A 151 -22.36 6.48 -9.13
CA ASP A 151 -22.20 5.97 -10.47
C ASP A 151 -20.77 6.26 -10.96
N LEU A 152 -20.01 5.18 -11.09
CA LEU A 152 -18.61 5.16 -11.53
C LEU A 152 -18.45 5.02 -13.05
N VAL A 153 -19.55 4.98 -13.81
CA VAL A 153 -19.53 4.85 -15.27
C VAL A 153 -20.18 6.03 -15.98
N LYS A 154 -20.37 7.15 -15.27
CA LYS A 154 -20.83 8.43 -15.84
C LYS A 154 -19.97 8.81 -17.05
N GLU A 155 -20.63 9.24 -18.11
CA GLU A 155 -20.00 9.56 -19.40
C GLU A 155 -18.83 10.57 -19.26
N SER A 156 -19.00 11.59 -18.42
CA SER A 156 -17.94 12.56 -18.12
C SER A 156 -16.69 11.94 -17.48
N MET A 157 -16.85 10.96 -16.60
CA MET A 157 -15.73 10.22 -15.98
C MET A 157 -15.02 9.35 -17.02
N LEU A 158 -15.79 8.69 -17.88
CA LEU A 158 -15.23 7.86 -18.94
C LEU A 158 -14.43 8.70 -19.94
N LEU A 159 -14.98 9.83 -20.38
CA LEU A 159 -14.30 10.77 -21.26
C LEU A 159 -13.01 11.32 -20.64
N ALA A 160 -13.03 11.71 -19.35
CA ALA A 160 -11.84 12.12 -18.63
C ALA A 160 -10.79 11.01 -18.55
N ALA A 161 -11.20 9.76 -18.28
CA ALA A 161 -10.29 8.62 -18.22
C ALA A 161 -9.69 8.25 -19.59
N ARG A 162 -10.28 8.67 -20.71
CA ARG A 162 -9.66 8.46 -22.03
C ARG A 162 -8.40 9.30 -22.21
N THR A 163 -8.43 10.55 -21.76
CA THR A 163 -7.40 11.55 -22.03
C THR A 163 -6.41 11.70 -20.87
N ASP A 164 -6.88 11.58 -19.63
CA ASP A 164 -6.06 11.68 -18.42
C ASP A 164 -5.71 10.28 -17.88
N GLU A 165 -4.43 9.94 -17.96
CA GLU A 165 -3.90 8.68 -17.45
C GLU A 165 -3.97 8.56 -15.92
N ALA A 166 -3.66 9.61 -15.18
CA ALA A 166 -3.70 9.59 -13.73
C ALA A 166 -5.15 9.50 -13.21
N TYR A 167 -6.10 10.15 -13.90
CA TYR A 167 -7.52 9.98 -13.62
C TYR A 167 -8.00 8.55 -13.95
N ARG A 168 -7.64 8.02 -15.12
CA ARG A 168 -7.97 6.64 -15.52
C ARG A 168 -7.50 5.62 -14.51
N GLU A 169 -6.26 5.75 -14.04
CA GLU A 169 -5.67 4.89 -13.03
C GLU A 169 -6.49 4.92 -11.72
N ARG A 170 -6.91 6.11 -11.28
CA ARG A 170 -7.79 6.26 -10.09
C ARG A 170 -9.17 5.64 -10.31
N LEU A 171 -9.75 5.80 -11.50
CA LEU A 171 -11.04 5.21 -11.84
C LEU A 171 -10.99 3.67 -11.87
N PHE A 172 -9.91 3.10 -12.42
CA PHE A 172 -9.70 1.65 -12.42
C PHE A 172 -9.59 1.08 -11.01
N ARG A 173 -8.87 1.77 -10.11
CA ARG A 173 -8.81 1.41 -8.69
C ARG A 173 -10.19 1.50 -8.02
N ALA A 174 -10.98 2.53 -8.32
CA ALA A 174 -12.33 2.69 -7.79
C ALA A 174 -13.27 1.57 -8.27
N TRP A 175 -13.23 1.21 -9.56
CA TRP A 175 -13.93 0.05 -10.11
C TRP A 175 -13.52 -1.25 -9.42
N LYS A 176 -12.22 -1.49 -9.27
CA LYS A 176 -11.73 -2.70 -8.62
C LYS A 176 -12.16 -2.79 -7.15
N THR A 177 -12.12 -1.67 -6.43
CA THR A 177 -12.57 -1.55 -5.04
C THR A 177 -14.05 -1.88 -4.91
N ASN A 178 -14.87 -1.46 -5.87
CA ASN A 178 -16.32 -1.74 -5.93
C ASN A 178 -16.66 -3.08 -6.61
N GLY A 179 -15.68 -3.96 -6.82
CA GLY A 179 -15.92 -5.32 -7.31
C GLY A 179 -16.29 -5.42 -8.79
N TYR A 180 -16.02 -4.39 -9.60
CA TYR A 180 -16.25 -4.47 -11.04
C TYR A 180 -15.27 -5.45 -11.71
N SER A 181 -15.80 -6.53 -12.25
CA SER A 181 -15.06 -7.47 -13.08
C SER A 181 -14.89 -6.94 -14.51
N GLU A 182 -13.91 -7.47 -15.25
CA GLU A 182 -13.73 -7.18 -16.68
C GLU A 182 -15.03 -7.41 -17.46
N LYS A 183 -15.69 -8.56 -17.22
CA LYS A 183 -16.96 -8.93 -17.86
C LYS A 183 -18.06 -7.90 -17.57
N ARG A 184 -18.26 -7.58 -16.28
CA ARG A 184 -19.29 -6.63 -15.85
C ARG A 184 -19.06 -5.23 -16.44
N LEU A 185 -17.83 -4.76 -16.49
CA LEU A 185 -17.53 -3.48 -17.14
C LEU A 185 -17.71 -3.54 -18.66
N GLY A 186 -17.38 -4.65 -19.31
CA GLY A 186 -17.66 -4.86 -20.73
C GLY A 186 -19.15 -4.71 -21.05
N GLU A 187 -20.01 -5.31 -20.22
CA GLU A 187 -21.48 -5.22 -20.36
C GLU A 187 -21.98 -3.77 -20.13
N ILE A 188 -21.53 -3.12 -19.06
CA ILE A 188 -21.98 -1.76 -18.71
C ILE A 188 -21.48 -0.70 -19.70
N LEU A 189 -20.25 -0.85 -20.19
CA LEU A 189 -19.60 0.14 -21.05
C LEU A 189 -19.85 -0.10 -22.54
N GLY A 190 -20.58 -1.14 -22.94
CA GLY A 190 -20.68 -1.57 -24.34
C GLY A 190 -21.12 -0.48 -25.32
N ASN A 191 -21.95 0.46 -24.87
CA ASN A 191 -22.54 1.51 -25.71
C ASN A 191 -22.19 2.95 -25.27
N THR A 192 -21.22 3.13 -24.38
CA THR A 192 -20.84 4.48 -23.90
C THR A 192 -19.88 5.17 -24.86
N VAL A 193 -19.97 6.50 -24.97
CA VAL A 193 -19.09 7.29 -25.86
C VAL A 193 -17.64 7.19 -25.38
N GLY A 194 -17.44 7.19 -24.06
CA GLY A 194 -16.18 7.09 -23.37
C GLY A 194 -15.50 5.74 -23.58
N ASN A 195 -16.26 4.69 -23.89
CA ASN A 195 -15.73 3.39 -24.24
C ASN A 195 -15.72 3.11 -25.76
N ARG A 196 -15.86 4.13 -26.62
CA ARG A 196 -15.76 3.97 -28.08
C ARG A 196 -14.51 3.16 -28.46
N HIS A 197 -14.71 2.18 -29.35
CA HIS A 197 -13.72 1.17 -29.78
C HIS A 197 -13.24 0.21 -28.67
N ASN A 198 -14.04 0.04 -27.61
CA ASN A 198 -13.72 -0.76 -26.43
C ASN A 198 -12.43 -0.34 -25.72
N LEU A 199 -12.07 0.95 -25.82
CA LEU A 199 -10.77 1.45 -25.36
C LEU A 199 -10.60 1.28 -23.85
N LEU A 200 -11.58 1.70 -23.06
CA LEU A 200 -11.50 1.64 -21.60
C LEU A 200 -11.59 0.20 -21.10
N THR A 201 -12.44 -0.63 -21.69
CA THR A 201 -12.52 -2.07 -21.36
C THR A 201 -11.19 -2.76 -21.60
N LYS A 202 -10.53 -2.52 -22.76
CA LYS A 202 -9.20 -3.08 -23.06
C LYS A 202 -8.14 -2.59 -22.08
N LYS A 203 -8.10 -1.27 -21.80
CA LYS A 203 -7.13 -0.70 -20.85
C LYS A 203 -7.35 -1.23 -19.43
N TYR A 204 -8.59 -1.38 -19.00
CA TYR A 204 -8.90 -1.94 -17.68
C TYR A 204 -8.51 -3.42 -17.59
N LYS A 205 -8.72 -4.20 -18.67
CA LYS A 205 -8.22 -5.57 -18.74
C LYS A 205 -6.69 -5.63 -18.59
N THR A 206 -5.96 -4.88 -19.40
CA THR A 206 -4.49 -4.81 -19.31
C THR A 206 -4.02 -4.39 -17.91
N TRP A 207 -4.72 -3.43 -17.31
CA TRP A 207 -4.47 -3.01 -15.94
C TRP A 207 -4.72 -4.16 -14.96
N LEU A 208 -5.84 -4.87 -15.06
CA LEU A 208 -6.11 -6.05 -14.23
C LEU A 208 -5.05 -7.14 -14.41
N ASP A 209 -4.59 -7.41 -15.63
CA ASP A 209 -3.58 -8.45 -15.88
C ASP A 209 -2.21 -8.06 -15.32
N THR A 210 -1.89 -6.77 -15.34
CA THR A 210 -0.64 -6.20 -14.82
C THR A 210 -0.64 -6.17 -13.28
N HIS A 211 -1.75 -5.77 -12.68
CA HIS A 211 -1.86 -5.46 -11.25
C HIS A 211 -2.49 -6.61 -10.43
N PHE A 212 -3.22 -7.51 -11.08
CA PHE A 212 -3.93 -8.65 -10.48
C PHE A 212 -3.89 -9.91 -11.37
N PRO A 213 -2.70 -10.39 -11.76
CA PRO A 213 -2.57 -11.52 -12.67
C PRO A 213 -3.30 -12.76 -12.11
N ARG A 214 -4.14 -13.38 -12.94
CA ARG A 214 -4.82 -14.63 -12.58
C ARG A 214 -3.79 -15.77 -12.49
N LYS A 215 -3.98 -16.72 -11.56
CA LYS A 215 -3.17 -17.95 -11.53
C LYS A 215 -3.35 -18.67 -12.87
N VAL A 216 -2.24 -19.01 -13.53
CA VAL A 216 -2.26 -19.96 -14.63
C VAL A 216 -2.53 -21.31 -13.99
N THR A 217 -3.77 -21.81 -14.11
CA THR A 217 -4.08 -23.18 -13.75
C THR A 217 -3.43 -24.05 -14.81
N THR A 218 -2.25 -24.60 -14.53
CA THR A 218 -1.66 -25.62 -15.38
C THR A 218 -2.54 -26.85 -15.26
N THR A 219 -3.46 -27.04 -16.20
CA THR A 219 -4.11 -28.33 -16.41
C THR A 219 -3.00 -29.29 -16.82
N ARG A 220 -2.60 -30.19 -15.90
CA ARG A 220 -1.80 -31.36 -16.25
C ARG A 220 -2.63 -32.18 -17.25
N SER A 221 -2.23 -32.13 -18.51
CA SER A 221 -2.57 -33.14 -19.52
C SER A 221 -1.78 -34.41 -19.27
#